data_AF-A0A259IR90-F1
#
_entry.id   AF-A0A259IR90-F1
#
_cell.length_a   1.000
_cell.length_b   1.000
_cell.length_c   1.000
_cell.angle_alpha   90.00
_cell.angle_beta   90.00
_cell.angle_gamma   90.00
#
_symmetry.space_group_name_H-M   'P 1'
#
loop_
_entity.id
_entity.type
_entity.pdbx_description
1 polymer ?
#
loop_
_entity_poly.entity_id
_entity_poly.type
_entity_poly.pdbx_seq_one_letter_code
_entity_poly.pdbx_strand_id
1 'polypeptide(L)'
;MTIKKRYTQISTALILSALLIPSISRAELGGNAASVLAEQKEFGSLLTTDTKNGTTVYIQTLASGTILKEFLSSTGVVYAVSWSGPSLPNLQIILGSYFKNYLAALKQSRGSIFSTTENVVIQSSGMMGAFQGFAFLPKQAPSDFTTSSLGQ
;
A
#
# COMPACT_ATOMS: atom_id res chain seq x y z
N MET A 1 29.69 53.92 47.49
CA MET A 1 29.15 52.55 47.62
C MET A 1 28.17 52.31 46.49
N THR A 2 28.54 51.39 45.60
CA THR A 2 27.97 51.14 44.27
C THR A 2 26.97 49.99 44.34
N ILE A 3 25.90 50.00 43.53
CA ILE A 3 25.39 48.81 42.80
C ILE A 3 24.59 49.31 41.59
N LYS A 4 25.09 49.03 40.37
CA LYS A 4 24.35 49.14 39.11
C LYS A 4 23.85 47.74 38.74
N LYS A 5 22.53 47.57 38.60
CA LYS A 5 21.92 46.31 38.12
C LYS A 5 22.18 46.14 36.62
N ARG A 6 22.83 45.04 36.26
CA ARG A 6 23.03 44.61 34.87
C ARG A 6 21.82 43.78 34.44
N TYR A 7 21.03 44.30 33.51
CA TYR A 7 19.96 43.55 32.86
C TYR A 7 20.53 42.92 31.59
N THR A 8 20.86 41.64 31.68
CA THR A 8 21.26 40.79 30.56
C THR A 8 20.06 40.65 29.62
N GLN A 9 20.13 41.26 28.44
CA GLN A 9 19.15 41.12 27.36
C GLN A 9 19.25 39.69 26.82
N ILE A 10 18.15 38.92 26.92
CA ILE A 10 18.06 37.56 26.39
C ILE A 10 17.64 37.66 24.92
N SER A 11 18.58 37.41 24.01
CA SER A 11 18.33 37.29 22.58
C SER A 11 17.39 36.12 22.31
N THR A 12 16.18 36.41 21.82
CA THR A 12 15.22 35.38 21.41
C THR A 12 15.56 34.93 19.98
N ALA A 13 16.15 33.74 19.83
CA ALA A 13 16.38 33.12 18.53
C ALA A 13 15.08 32.45 18.06
N LEU A 14 14.53 32.94 16.94
CA LEU A 14 13.37 32.38 16.27
C LEU A 14 13.80 31.10 15.51
N ILE A 15 13.63 29.93 16.11
CA ILE A 15 13.89 28.64 15.43
C ILE A 15 12.70 28.34 14.52
N LEU A 16 12.91 28.49 13.21
CA LEU A 16 11.98 28.08 12.17
C LEU A 16 12.06 26.55 12.02
N SER A 17 11.37 25.80 12.87
CA SER A 17 11.21 24.35 12.69
C SER A 17 10.34 24.09 11.47
N ALA A 18 10.97 23.76 10.34
CA ALA A 18 10.29 23.19 9.19
C ALA A 18 9.58 21.90 9.63
N LEU A 19 8.25 21.88 9.57
CA LEU A 19 7.48 20.64 9.66
C LEU A 19 7.92 19.76 8.48
N LEU A 20 8.81 18.80 8.71
CA LEU A 20 8.82 17.58 7.90
C LEU A 20 7.47 16.92 8.17
N ILE A 21 6.49 17.20 7.32
CA ILE A 21 5.29 16.37 7.25
C ILE A 21 5.82 15.01 6.80
N PRO A 22 5.85 13.96 7.65
CA PRO A 22 6.18 12.64 7.16
C PRO A 22 5.13 12.36 6.09
N SER A 23 5.57 12.21 4.84
CA SER A 23 4.74 11.65 3.78
C SER A 23 4.13 10.40 4.40
N ILE A 24 2.81 10.40 4.57
CA ILE A 24 2.10 9.28 5.16
C ILE A 24 2.28 8.14 4.17
N SER A 25 3.38 7.39 4.31
CA SER A 25 3.68 6.21 3.53
C SER A 25 2.75 5.12 4.04
N ARG A 26 1.49 5.23 3.65
CA ARG A 26 0.50 4.17 3.84
C ARG A 26 0.97 2.95 3.05
N ALA A 27 0.64 1.77 3.56
CA ALA A 27 0.90 0.51 2.89
C ALA A 27 0.14 0.45 1.60
N GLU A 28 0.83 0.57 0.48
CA GLU A 28 0.18 0.61 -0.82
C GLU A 28 1.02 -0.07 -1.88
N LEU A 29 0.37 -0.45 -2.97
CA LEU A 29 1.00 -0.78 -4.23
C LEU A 29 2.04 0.30 -4.61
N GLY A 30 3.30 -0.09 -4.74
CA GLY A 30 4.47 0.80 -4.89
C GLY A 30 5.25 1.05 -3.59
N GLY A 31 4.78 0.53 -2.45
CA GLY A 31 5.39 0.59 -1.13
C GLY A 31 6.50 -0.45 -0.93
N ASN A 32 6.77 -0.82 0.32
CA ASN A 32 7.87 -1.71 0.72
C ASN A 32 7.51 -2.61 1.91
N ALA A 33 8.47 -3.43 2.38
CA ALA A 33 8.23 -4.34 3.50
C ALA A 33 7.75 -3.65 4.79
N ALA A 34 8.24 -2.45 5.11
CA ALA A 34 7.79 -1.72 6.30
C ALA A 34 6.33 -1.27 6.16
N SER A 35 5.91 -0.95 4.94
CA SER A 35 4.53 -0.60 4.65
C SER A 35 3.61 -1.80 4.85
N VAL A 36 3.97 -2.99 4.35
CA VAL A 36 3.25 -4.25 4.60
C VAL A 36 3.04 -4.52 6.11
N LEU A 37 4.08 -4.33 6.92
CA LEU A 37 3.99 -4.54 8.37
C LEU A 37 3.07 -3.52 9.07
N ALA A 38 3.07 -2.26 8.60
CA ALA A 38 2.14 -1.25 9.10
C ALA A 38 0.69 -1.60 8.74
N GLU A 39 0.48 -2.12 7.51
CA GLU A 39 -0.81 -2.62 7.05
C GLU A 39 -1.36 -3.75 7.90
N GLN A 40 -0.52 -4.76 8.14
CA GLN A 40 -0.85 -5.93 8.95
C GLN A 40 -1.38 -5.52 10.33
N LYS A 41 -0.78 -4.49 10.93
CA LYS A 41 -1.24 -3.91 12.20
C LYS A 41 -2.58 -3.19 12.07
N GLU A 42 -2.81 -2.44 10.99
CA GLU A 42 -4.08 -1.76 10.72
C GLU A 42 -5.22 -2.78 10.48
N PHE A 43 -4.93 -3.89 9.80
CA PHE A 43 -5.90 -4.97 9.56
C PHE A 43 -6.04 -5.96 10.71
N GLY A 44 -5.09 -6.00 11.66
CA GLY A 44 -5.03 -7.05 12.66
C GLY A 44 -4.95 -8.44 12.02
N SER A 45 -4.29 -8.55 10.87
CA SER A 45 -4.26 -9.77 10.06
C SER A 45 -3.16 -10.73 10.52
N LEU A 46 -3.31 -12.02 10.19
CA LEU A 46 -2.22 -12.99 10.33
C LEU A 46 -1.31 -12.88 9.12
N LEU A 47 0.00 -12.76 9.34
CA LEU A 47 0.98 -12.58 8.27
C LEU A 47 1.94 -13.76 8.16
N THR A 48 2.06 -14.29 6.95
CA THR A 48 3.07 -15.27 6.55
C THR A 48 3.86 -14.71 5.37
N THR A 49 5.07 -15.20 5.16
CA THR A 49 5.93 -14.78 4.05
C THR A 49 6.50 -16.01 3.33
N ASP A 50 6.50 -15.98 2.00
CA ASP A 50 7.17 -16.96 1.13
C ASP A 50 8.13 -16.21 0.19
N THR A 51 9.31 -16.74 -0.06
CA THR A 51 10.28 -16.12 -0.98
C THR A 51 10.74 -17.13 -2.00
N LYS A 52 10.49 -16.84 -3.28
CA LYS A 52 10.85 -17.70 -4.41
C LYS A 52 11.31 -16.84 -5.58
N ASN A 53 12.37 -17.27 -6.24
CA ASN A 53 12.90 -16.66 -7.47
C ASN A 53 13.10 -15.12 -7.34
N GLY A 54 13.59 -14.64 -6.20
CA GLY A 54 13.84 -13.21 -5.97
C GLY A 54 12.59 -12.35 -5.76
N THR A 55 11.41 -12.98 -5.65
CA THR A 55 10.15 -12.33 -5.24
C THR A 55 9.78 -12.79 -3.84
N THR A 56 9.48 -11.83 -2.97
CA THR A 56 8.95 -12.10 -1.63
C THR A 56 7.46 -11.84 -1.63
N VAL A 57 6.66 -12.84 -1.27
CA VAL A 57 5.21 -12.74 -1.18
C VAL A 57 4.81 -12.68 0.29
N TYR A 58 4.21 -11.56 0.68
CA TYR A 58 3.56 -11.40 1.97
C TYR A 58 2.11 -11.85 1.84
N ILE A 59 1.66 -12.73 2.72
CA ILE A 59 0.33 -13.32 2.71
C ILE A 59 -0.36 -12.94 4.01
N GLN A 60 -1.36 -12.07 3.93
CA GLN A 60 -2.18 -11.63 5.04
C GLN A 60 -3.53 -12.33 5.00
N THR A 61 -3.92 -12.94 6.12
CA THR A 61 -5.28 -13.47 6.32
C THR A 61 -6.04 -12.52 7.25
N LEU A 62 -7.03 -11.83 6.69
CA LEU A 62 -7.88 -10.90 7.45
C LEU A 62 -8.89 -11.68 8.30
N ALA A 63 -9.42 -11.04 9.34
CA ALA A 63 -10.46 -11.62 10.20
C ALA A 63 -11.73 -12.03 9.44
N SER A 64 -11.99 -11.42 8.28
CA SER A 64 -13.09 -11.81 7.39
C SER A 64 -12.84 -13.11 6.61
N GLY A 65 -11.64 -13.68 6.67
CA GLY A 65 -11.21 -14.81 5.83
C GLY A 65 -10.71 -14.40 4.45
N THR A 66 -10.58 -13.10 4.19
CA THR A 66 -9.97 -12.59 2.95
C THR A 66 -8.46 -12.79 2.99
N ILE A 67 -7.93 -13.39 1.95
CA ILE A 67 -6.49 -13.57 1.74
C ILE A 67 -6.01 -12.42 0.86
N LEU A 68 -5.08 -11.62 1.38
CA LEU A 68 -4.36 -10.59 0.65
C LEU A 68 -2.92 -11.07 0.43
N LYS A 69 -2.45 -11.01 -0.81
CA LYS A 69 -1.07 -11.30 -1.19
C LYS A 69 -0.43 -10.04 -1.74
N GLU A 70 0.77 -9.74 -1.28
CA GLU A 70 1.55 -8.59 -1.73
C GLU A 70 2.91 -9.09 -2.22
N PHE A 71 3.27 -8.74 -3.46
CA PHE A 71 4.43 -9.24 -4.15
C PHE A 71 5.52 -8.16 -4.16
N LEU A 72 6.60 -8.43 -3.42
CA LEU A 72 7.79 -7.60 -3.37
C LEU A 72 8.82 -8.08 -4.38
N SER A 73 9.29 -7.16 -5.22
CA SER A 73 10.43 -7.39 -6.11
C SER A 73 11.73 -7.52 -5.31
N SER A 74 12.79 -8.00 -5.97
CA SER A 74 14.16 -7.99 -5.42
C SER A 74 14.69 -6.58 -5.09
N THR A 75 14.09 -5.54 -5.68
CA THR A 75 14.38 -4.12 -5.37
C THR A 75 13.60 -3.60 -4.16
N GLY A 76 12.78 -4.44 -3.52
CA GLY A 76 12.05 -4.12 -2.29
C GLY A 76 10.74 -3.35 -2.51
N VAL A 77 10.23 -3.32 -3.74
CA VAL A 77 9.00 -2.60 -4.10
C VAL A 77 7.83 -3.58 -4.18
N VAL A 78 6.70 -3.24 -3.52
CA VAL A 78 5.41 -3.92 -3.73
C VAL A 78 4.93 -3.61 -5.14
N TYR A 79 5.18 -4.49 -6.11
CA TYR A 79 4.82 -4.23 -7.51
C TYR A 79 3.47 -4.84 -7.89
N ALA A 80 2.95 -5.77 -7.09
CA ALA A 80 1.63 -6.36 -7.29
C ALA A 80 0.96 -6.70 -5.97
N VAL A 81 -0.37 -6.71 -5.97
CA VAL A 81 -1.22 -7.18 -4.89
C VAL A 81 -2.35 -8.03 -5.47
N SER A 82 -2.77 -9.09 -4.78
CA SER A 82 -3.97 -9.85 -5.10
C SER A 82 -4.79 -10.14 -3.86
N TRP A 83 -6.12 -10.20 -4.02
CA TRP A 83 -7.04 -10.50 -2.94
C TRP A 83 -8.05 -11.54 -3.37
N SER A 84 -8.46 -12.39 -2.43
CA SER A 84 -9.51 -13.38 -2.62
C SER A 84 -10.22 -13.67 -1.30
N GLY A 85 -11.55 -13.69 -1.30
CA GLY A 85 -12.33 -14.07 -0.13
C GLY A 85 -13.74 -13.49 -0.08
N PRO A 86 -14.40 -13.60 1.08
CA PRO A 86 -15.81 -13.27 1.22
C PRO A 86 -16.13 -11.77 1.31
N SER A 87 -15.12 -10.93 1.48
CA SER A 87 -15.23 -9.48 1.54
C SER A 87 -14.06 -8.84 0.80
N LEU A 88 -14.23 -7.61 0.33
CA LEU A 88 -13.08 -6.83 -0.11
C LEU A 88 -12.28 -6.35 1.12
N PRO A 89 -10.93 -6.40 1.07
CA PRO A 89 -10.12 -5.69 2.04
C PRO A 89 -10.32 -4.16 1.82
N ASN A 90 -9.79 -3.33 2.72
CA ASN A 90 -9.84 -1.89 2.51
C ASN A 90 -8.94 -1.51 1.32
N LEU A 91 -9.53 -1.46 0.12
CA LEU A 91 -8.80 -1.22 -1.12
C LEU A 91 -8.11 0.16 -1.17
N GLN A 92 -8.57 1.12 -0.37
CA GLN A 92 -7.91 2.42 -0.29
C GLN A 92 -6.54 2.33 0.37
N ILE A 93 -6.38 1.41 1.35
CA ILE A 93 -5.09 1.15 1.97
C ILE A 93 -4.21 0.47 0.92
N ILE A 94 -4.57 -0.74 0.49
CA ILE A 94 -3.70 -1.58 -0.34
C ILE A 94 -3.33 -0.94 -1.70
N LEU A 95 -4.23 -0.14 -2.30
CA LEU A 95 -3.98 0.51 -3.60
C LEU A 95 -3.42 1.92 -3.46
N GLY A 96 -3.62 2.55 -2.30
CA GLY A 96 -3.09 3.88 -2.03
C GLY A 96 -3.45 4.92 -3.08
N SER A 97 -2.43 5.58 -3.63
CA SER A 97 -2.58 6.57 -4.70
C SER A 97 -3.30 6.06 -5.97
N TYR A 98 -3.32 4.74 -6.20
CA TYR A 98 -4.01 4.09 -7.32
C TYR A 98 -5.49 3.78 -7.04
N PHE A 99 -5.97 3.96 -5.81
CA PHE A 99 -7.38 3.74 -5.46
C PHE A 99 -8.34 4.60 -6.29
N LYS A 100 -7.92 5.80 -6.71
CA LYS A 100 -8.69 6.64 -7.63
C LYS A 100 -8.95 5.97 -8.98
N ASN A 101 -8.02 5.14 -9.47
CA ASN A 101 -8.17 4.40 -10.72
C ASN A 101 -9.20 3.28 -10.56
N TYR A 102 -9.19 2.61 -9.41
CA TYR A 102 -10.23 1.64 -9.05
C TYR A 102 -11.63 2.30 -9.01
N LEU A 103 -11.78 3.45 -8.36
CA LEU A 103 -13.06 4.17 -8.31
C LEU A 103 -13.54 4.64 -9.70
N ALA A 104 -12.62 5.08 -10.56
CA ALA A 104 -12.95 5.46 -11.93
C ALA A 104 -13.48 4.26 -12.73
N ALA A 105 -12.82 3.10 -12.62
CA ALA A 105 -13.24 1.88 -13.30
C ALA A 105 -14.54 1.29 -12.72
N LEU A 106 -14.74 1.40 -11.40
CA LEU A 106 -15.99 0.98 -10.75
C LEU A 106 -17.20 1.74 -11.31
N LYS A 107 -17.08 3.05 -11.57
CA LYS A 107 -18.16 3.85 -12.16
C LYS A 107 -18.53 3.44 -13.59
N GLN A 108 -17.59 2.84 -14.31
CA GLN A 108 -17.78 2.41 -15.70
C GLN A 108 -18.19 0.93 -15.80
N SER A 109 -17.99 0.16 -14.74
CA SER A 109 -18.29 -1.26 -14.68
C SER A 109 -19.79 -1.54 -14.52
N ARG A 110 -20.28 -2.60 -15.18
CA ARG A 110 -21.60 -3.21 -14.94
C ARG A 110 -21.50 -4.62 -14.34
N GLY A 111 -20.34 -4.98 -13.78
CA GLY A 111 -20.04 -6.29 -13.23
C GLY A 111 -18.57 -6.34 -12.80
N SER A 112 -17.72 -6.96 -13.61
CA SER A 112 -16.27 -7.00 -13.37
C SER A 112 -15.61 -5.66 -13.66
N ILE A 113 -14.77 -5.22 -12.73
CA ILE A 113 -13.94 -4.01 -12.82
C ILE A 113 -12.66 -4.36 -13.55
N PHE A 114 -12.35 -3.59 -14.58
CA PHE A 114 -11.08 -3.65 -15.29
C PHE A 114 -10.59 -2.23 -15.55
N SER A 115 -9.36 -1.93 -15.12
CA SER A 115 -8.70 -0.65 -15.34
C SER A 115 -7.29 -0.91 -15.84
N THR A 116 -6.97 -0.42 -17.03
CA THR A 116 -5.61 -0.50 -17.57
C THR A 116 -5.14 0.91 -17.88
N THR A 117 -4.08 1.32 -17.20
CA THR A 117 -3.36 2.57 -17.45
C THR A 117 -1.88 2.27 -17.63
N GLU A 118 -1.09 3.24 -18.06
CA GLU A 118 0.36 3.09 -18.17
C GLU A 118 1.05 2.78 -16.82
N ASN A 119 0.44 3.20 -15.71
CA ASN A 119 1.05 3.11 -14.38
C ASN A 119 0.50 1.95 -13.54
N VAL A 120 -0.76 1.55 -13.76
CA VAL A 120 -1.39 0.45 -13.01
C VAL A 120 -2.40 -0.30 -13.87
N VAL A 121 -2.42 -1.62 -13.67
CA VAL A 121 -3.49 -2.51 -14.12
C VAL A 121 -4.24 -3.00 -12.89
N ILE A 122 -5.57 -2.94 -12.92
CA ILE A 122 -6.45 -3.38 -11.85
C ILE A 122 -7.53 -4.25 -12.45
N GLN A 123 -7.71 -5.44 -11.91
CA GLN A 123 -8.82 -6.33 -12.22
C GLN A 123 -9.52 -6.70 -10.92
N SER A 124 -10.84 -6.59 -10.88
CA SER A 124 -11.61 -7.06 -9.73
C SER A 124 -12.94 -7.61 -10.19
N SER A 125 -13.35 -8.71 -9.61
CA SER A 125 -14.64 -9.33 -9.86
C SER A 125 -15.16 -9.95 -8.58
N GLY A 126 -16.43 -10.34 -8.62
CA GLY A 126 -17.03 -11.09 -7.54
C GLY A 126 -18.54 -10.98 -7.55
N MET A 127 -19.19 -12.04 -7.09
CA MET A 127 -20.61 -12.08 -6.85
C MET A 127 -20.81 -12.75 -5.49
N MET A 128 -21.75 -12.25 -4.68
CA MET A 128 -22.19 -12.90 -3.44
C MET A 128 -21.07 -13.44 -2.52
N GLY A 129 -20.14 -12.59 -2.07
CA GLY A 129 -19.11 -13.03 -1.12
C GLY A 129 -18.08 -14.01 -1.71
N ALA A 130 -17.82 -13.91 -3.01
CA ALA A 130 -16.66 -14.51 -3.67
C ALA A 130 -15.92 -13.41 -4.42
N PHE A 131 -15.29 -12.50 -3.69
CA PHE A 131 -14.51 -11.41 -4.27
C PHE A 131 -13.13 -11.91 -4.62
N GLN A 132 -12.65 -11.52 -5.80
CA GLN A 132 -11.29 -11.75 -6.23
C GLN A 132 -10.79 -10.57 -7.06
N GLY A 133 -9.49 -10.37 -7.06
CA GLY A 133 -8.90 -9.34 -7.87
C GLY A 133 -7.42 -9.17 -7.62
N PHE A 134 -6.84 -8.31 -8.43
CA PHE A 134 -5.45 -7.93 -8.32
C PHE A 134 -5.23 -6.53 -8.84
N ALA A 135 -4.10 -5.95 -8.44
CA ALA A 135 -3.52 -4.79 -9.08
C ALA A 135 -2.01 -4.97 -9.21
N PHE A 136 -1.41 -4.46 -10.27
CA PHE A 136 0.05 -4.45 -10.42
C PHE A 136 0.52 -3.23 -11.19
N LEU A 137 1.79 -2.89 -10.99
CA LEU A 137 2.45 -1.77 -11.65
C LEU A 137 3.31 -2.28 -12.81
N PRO A 138 2.93 -2.03 -14.08
CA PRO A 138 3.63 -2.59 -15.24
C PRO A 138 5.11 -2.22 -15.32
N LYS A 139 5.48 -1.02 -14.84
CA LYS A 139 6.87 -0.52 -14.90
C LYS A 139 7.77 -1.01 -13.76
N GLN A 140 7.18 -1.48 -12.66
CA GLN A 140 7.93 -2.03 -11.51
C GLN A 140 7.89 -3.56 -11.44
N ALA A 141 7.04 -4.20 -12.25
CA ALA A 141 6.99 -5.66 -12.32
C ALA A 141 8.30 -6.25 -12.87
N PRO A 142 8.80 -7.37 -12.31
CA PRO A 142 9.91 -8.13 -12.88
C PRO A 142 9.65 -8.53 -14.35
N SER A 143 10.71 -8.69 -15.15
CA SER A 143 10.57 -9.02 -16.57
C SER A 143 9.92 -10.37 -16.87
N ASP A 144 10.00 -11.31 -15.91
CA ASP A 144 9.39 -12.64 -15.95
C ASP A 144 7.99 -12.69 -15.32
N PHE A 145 7.48 -11.54 -14.84
CA PHE A 145 6.18 -11.45 -14.23
C PHE A 145 5.05 -11.72 -15.23
N THR A 146 4.08 -12.54 -14.79
CA THR A 146 2.83 -12.76 -15.50
C THR A 146 1.66 -12.70 -14.51
N THR A 147 0.48 -12.27 -14.96
CA THR A 147 -0.71 -12.19 -14.09
C THR A 147 -1.14 -13.55 -13.54
N SER A 148 -0.79 -14.67 -14.20
CA SER A 148 -1.01 -16.03 -13.71
C SER A 148 -0.34 -16.30 -12.36
N SER A 149 0.72 -15.57 -12.02
CA SER A 149 1.40 -15.67 -10.71
C SER A 149 0.58 -15.12 -9.54
N LEU A 150 -0.43 -14.28 -9.82
CA LEU A 150 -1.24 -13.61 -8.79
C LEU A 150 -2.31 -14.52 -8.18
N GLY A 151 -2.59 -15.67 -8.82
CA GLY A 151 -3.72 -16.54 -8.51
C GLY A 151 -5.06 -15.89 -8.90
N GLN A 152 -5.90 -16.62 -9.62
CA GLN A 152 -7.30 -16.24 -9.86
C GLN A 152 -8.25 -17.12 -9.06
#